data_AF-A0A194VEW2-F1
#
_entry.id   AF-A0A194VEW2-F1
#
_cell.length_a   1.000
_cell.length_b   1.000
_cell.length_c   1.000
_cell.angle_alpha   90.00
_cell.angle_beta   90.00
_cell.angle_gamma   90.00
#
_symmetry.space_group_name_H-M   'P 1'
#
loop_
_entity.id
_entity.type
_entity.pdbx_description
1 polymer ?
#
loop_
_entity_poly.entity_id
_entity_poly.type
_entity_poly.pdbx_seq_one_letter_code
_entity_poly.pdbx_strand_id
1 'polypeptide(L)'
;MAGLSPQVTNIVIILGMMQVAKKVPFEDPDVLNIVRGIYLLSNLIIMGFYAYIKTQIDKKKDLTTLKYVEPAPMGSTEEGKLVTTTIHAYDLAQLKQAFRSQLMGMAMMTFMHLYMKYTNPLLIQSIIPLKSAVESNLFKIHVLGHPAVGDLKRPFKAAAGFMSGMQGAPESDKKAIEAAERAGRGGAKEE
;
A
#
# COMPACT_ATOMS: atom_id res chain seq x y z
N MET A 1 -22.26 9.26 9.82
CA MET A 1 -22.47 8.51 8.55
C MET A 1 -21.54 7.32 8.59
N ALA A 2 -22.05 6.12 8.87
CA ALA A 2 -21.24 4.90 8.92
C ALA A 2 -20.77 4.55 7.50
N GLY A 3 -19.57 4.98 7.14
CA GLY A 3 -18.96 4.61 5.85
C GLY A 3 -18.71 3.10 5.79
N LEU A 4 -18.95 2.49 4.64
CA LEU A 4 -18.62 1.09 4.37
C LEU A 4 -17.14 0.86 4.68
N SER A 5 -16.79 -0.27 5.29
CA SER A 5 -15.38 -0.58 5.55
C SER A 5 -14.60 -0.64 4.23
N PRO A 6 -13.29 -0.33 4.23
CA PRO A 6 -12.46 -0.43 3.02
C PRO A 6 -12.54 -1.81 2.36
N GLN A 7 -12.70 -2.86 3.16
CA GLN A 7 -12.87 -4.24 2.69
C GLN A 7 -14.20 -4.43 1.95
N VAL A 8 -15.31 -3.94 2.53
CA VAL A 8 -16.64 -4.02 1.89
C VAL A 8 -16.67 -3.20 0.60
N THR A 9 -16.06 -2.02 0.61
CA THR A 9 -15.95 -1.17 -0.58
C THR A 9 -15.17 -1.87 -1.70
N ASN A 10 -14.05 -2.52 -1.37
CA ASN A 10 -13.25 -3.26 -2.34
C ASN A 10 -14.02 -4.48 -2.91
N ILE A 11 -14.77 -5.21 -2.08
CA ILE A 11 -15.63 -6.32 -2.54
C ILE A 11 -16.72 -5.82 -3.48
N VAL A 12 -17.40 -4.72 -3.13
CA VAL A 12 -18.44 -4.13 -3.99
C VAL A 12 -17.86 -3.71 -5.34
N ILE A 13 -16.67 -3.09 -5.35
CA ILE A 13 -15.97 -2.72 -6.58
C ILE A 13 -15.64 -3.97 -7.41
N ILE A 14 -15.08 -5.02 -6.79
CA ILE A 14 -14.74 -6.26 -7.51
C ILE A 14 -16.01 -6.87 -8.12
N LEU A 15 -17.08 -7.02 -7.34
CA LEU A 15 -18.33 -7.62 -7.83
C LEU A 15 -18.96 -6.79 -8.95
N GLY A 16 -18.98 -5.47 -8.82
CA GLY A 16 -19.45 -4.58 -9.88
C GLY A 16 -18.60 -4.70 -11.15
N MET A 17 -17.27 -4.66 -10.99
CA MET A 17 -16.33 -4.77 -12.12
C MET A 17 -16.35 -6.14 -12.78
N MET A 18 -16.62 -7.23 -12.05
CA MET A 18 -16.82 -8.55 -12.64
C MET A 18 -18.04 -8.59 -13.58
N GLN A 19 -19.13 -7.90 -13.23
CA GLN A 19 -20.30 -7.80 -14.10
C GLN A 19 -20.04 -6.95 -15.34
N VAL A 20 -19.28 -5.86 -15.18
CA VAL A 20 -18.83 -5.03 -16.31
C VAL A 20 -17.92 -5.83 -17.22
N ALA A 21 -16.92 -6.53 -16.67
CA ALA A 21 -15.96 -7.34 -17.43
C ALA A 21 -16.65 -8.41 -18.29
N LYS A 22 -17.71 -9.06 -17.77
CA LYS A 22 -18.50 -10.02 -18.57
C LYS A 22 -19.21 -9.42 -19.79
N LYS A 23 -19.46 -8.11 -19.79
CA LYS A 23 -20.10 -7.38 -20.89
C LYS A 23 -19.10 -6.71 -21.84
N VAL A 24 -17.82 -6.71 -21.51
CA VAL A 24 -16.77 -6.10 -22.34
C VAL A 24 -16.30 -7.13 -23.38
N PRO A 25 -16.37 -6.83 -24.68
CA PRO A 25 -15.89 -7.73 -25.71
C PRO A 25 -14.36 -7.67 -25.80
N PHE A 26 -13.66 -8.41 -24.94
CA PHE A 26 -12.19 -8.46 -24.94
C PHE A 26 -11.57 -9.14 -26.16
N GLU A 27 -12.39 -9.80 -26.98
CA GLU A 27 -11.99 -10.41 -28.25
C GLU A 27 -11.80 -9.37 -29.35
N ASP A 28 -12.44 -8.20 -29.22
CA ASP A 28 -12.25 -7.07 -30.12
C ASP A 28 -10.85 -6.44 -29.87
N PRO A 29 -9.96 -6.43 -30.88
CA PRO A 29 -8.63 -5.86 -30.76
C PRO A 29 -8.62 -4.39 -30.30
N ASP A 30 -9.61 -3.59 -30.71
CA ASP A 30 -9.68 -2.18 -30.38
C ASP A 30 -10.04 -1.98 -28.91
N VAL A 31 -11.05 -2.71 -28.43
CA VAL A 31 -11.47 -2.69 -27.02
C VAL A 31 -10.34 -3.18 -26.12
N LEU A 32 -9.64 -4.24 -26.54
CA LEU A 32 -8.51 -4.78 -25.81
C LEU A 32 -7.36 -3.77 -25.70
N ASN A 33 -7.06 -3.04 -26.78
CA ASN A 33 -6.03 -2.00 -26.78
C ASN A 33 -6.43 -0.80 -25.91
N ILE A 34 -7.71 -0.41 -25.90
CA ILE A 34 -8.22 0.63 -24.99
C ILE A 34 -8.02 0.21 -23.52
N VAL A 35 -8.40 -1.02 -23.16
CA VAL A 35 -8.22 -1.53 -21.78
C VAL A 35 -6.75 -1.55 -21.36
N ARG A 36 -5.85 -1.96 -22.27
CA ARG A 36 -4.40 -1.88 -22.04
C ARG A 36 -3.94 -0.44 -21.83
N GLY A 37 -4.43 0.49 -22.65
CA GLY A 37 -4.15 1.92 -22.51
C GLY A 37 -4.59 2.48 -21.15
N ILE A 38 -5.79 2.15 -20.69
CA ILE A 38 -6.30 2.54 -19.36
C ILE A 38 -5.41 1.97 -18.25
N TYR A 39 -5.01 0.70 -18.36
CA TYR A 39 -4.11 0.09 -17.40
C TYR A 39 -2.75 0.80 -17.35
N LEU A 40 -2.13 1.07 -18.49
CA LEU A 40 -0.87 1.81 -18.55
C LEU A 40 -1.01 3.21 -17.97
N LEU A 41 -2.08 3.93 -18.32
CA LEU A 41 -2.37 5.26 -17.79
C LEU A 41 -2.52 5.24 -16.26
N SER A 42 -3.24 4.26 -15.70
CA SER A 42 -3.41 4.14 -14.25
C SER A 42 -2.06 3.92 -13.54
N ASN A 43 -1.17 3.10 -14.10
CA ASN A 43 0.16 2.88 -13.55
C ASN A 43 1.02 4.15 -13.63
N LEU A 44 0.94 4.90 -14.73
CA LEU A 44 1.65 6.18 -14.86
C LEU A 44 1.18 7.20 -13.82
N ILE A 45 -0.13 7.26 -13.54
CA ILE A 45 -0.68 8.13 -12.51
C ILE A 45 -0.16 7.74 -11.12
N ILE A 46 -0.18 6.44 -10.79
CA ILE A 46 0.36 5.93 -9.51
C ILE A 46 1.84 6.29 -9.35
N MET A 47 2.63 6.09 -10.40
CA MET A 47 4.05 6.46 -10.43
C MET A 47 4.25 7.97 -10.26
N GLY A 48 3.39 8.79 -10.86
CA GLY A 48 3.36 10.24 -10.66
C GLY A 48 3.09 10.63 -9.20
N PHE A 49 2.12 9.98 -8.55
CA PHE A 49 1.86 10.18 -7.13
C PHE A 49 3.06 9.80 -6.26
N TYR A 50 3.70 8.65 -6.52
CA TYR A 50 4.88 8.24 -5.77
C TYR A 50 6.06 9.20 -5.93
N ALA A 51 6.32 9.67 -7.16
CA ALA A 51 7.34 10.66 -7.41
C ALA A 51 7.07 11.97 -6.67
N TYR A 52 5.82 12.45 -6.71
CA TYR A 52 5.42 13.66 -6.00
C TYR A 52 5.55 13.51 -4.48
N ILE A 53 5.03 12.41 -3.90
CA ILE A 53 5.17 12.10 -2.47
C ILE A 53 6.64 12.07 -2.05
N LYS A 54 7.51 11.44 -2.84
CA LYS A 54 8.96 11.43 -2.58
C LYS A 54 9.50 12.86 -2.48
N THR A 55 9.15 13.73 -3.43
CA THR A 55 9.63 15.12 -3.42
C THR A 55 9.14 15.88 -2.19
N GLN A 56 7.91 15.62 -1.72
CA GLN A 56 7.35 16.27 -0.54
C GLN A 56 8.01 15.77 0.76
N ILE A 57 8.28 14.47 0.87
CA ILE A 57 9.04 13.88 1.99
C ILE A 57 10.43 14.52 2.06
N ASP A 58 11.16 14.55 0.94
CA ASP A 58 12.52 15.07 0.87
C ASP A 58 12.58 16.59 1.13
N LYS A 59 11.58 17.36 0.65
CA LYS A 59 11.47 18.79 0.96
C LYS A 59 11.21 19.06 2.43
N LYS A 60 10.35 18.25 3.08
CA LYS A 60 10.01 18.44 4.49
C LYS A 60 11.17 18.05 5.42
N LYS A 61 11.93 17.01 5.05
CA LYS A 61 13.10 16.49 5.78
C LYS A 61 12.88 16.44 7.30
N ASP A 62 11.77 15.79 7.70
CA ASP A 62 11.35 15.71 9.09
C ASP A 62 12.21 14.68 9.87
N LEU A 63 13.18 15.18 10.65
CA LEU A 63 14.13 14.36 11.40
C LEU A 63 13.63 14.00 12.82
N THR A 64 12.35 14.22 13.12
CA THR A 64 11.77 13.85 14.41
C THR A 64 11.93 12.35 14.65
N THR A 65 12.47 11.97 15.80
CA THR A 65 12.69 10.57 16.15
C THR A 65 11.36 9.82 16.31
N LEU A 66 11.26 8.68 15.65
CA LEU A 66 10.15 7.75 15.72
C LEU A 66 10.67 6.41 16.26
N LYS A 67 10.06 5.92 17.34
CA LYS A 67 10.31 4.58 17.88
C LYS A 67 9.07 3.73 17.73
N TYR A 68 9.20 2.54 17.16
CA TYR A 68 8.11 1.58 17.03
C TYR A 68 8.65 0.16 17.02
N VAL A 69 7.78 -0.80 17.30
CA VAL A 69 8.12 -2.23 17.22
C VAL A 69 7.59 -2.75 15.89
N GLU A 70 8.49 -3.27 15.05
CA GLU A 70 8.08 -3.99 13.85
C GLU A 70 7.62 -5.40 14.23
N PRO A 71 6.41 -5.82 13.82
CA PRO A 71 5.95 -7.17 14.05
C PRO A 71 6.86 -8.15 13.31
N ALA A 72 7.11 -9.30 13.92
CA ALA A 72 8.00 -10.30 13.34
C ALA A 72 7.44 -10.82 12.01
N PRO A 73 8.30 -11.19 11.04
CA PRO A 73 7.87 -11.78 9.78
C PRO A 73 6.95 -12.98 10.02
N MET A 74 5.88 -13.11 9.23
CA MET A 74 4.92 -14.21 9.34
C MET A 74 5.64 -15.57 9.29
N GLY A 75 5.47 -16.38 10.35
CA GLY A 75 6.11 -17.69 10.50
C GLY A 75 7.41 -17.69 11.32
N SER A 76 7.83 -16.54 11.87
CA SER A 76 8.96 -16.46 12.80
C SER A 76 8.50 -16.52 14.26
N THR A 77 9.34 -17.09 15.12
CA THR A 77 9.19 -17.11 16.59
C THR A 77 9.93 -15.94 17.27
N GLU A 78 10.47 -15.01 16.47
CA GLU A 78 11.17 -13.84 16.98
C GLU A 78 10.18 -12.81 17.53
N GLU A 79 10.51 -12.15 18.64
CA GLU A 79 9.74 -11.00 19.13
C GLU A 79 10.02 -9.77 18.24
N GLY A 80 9.06 -8.84 18.18
CA GLY A 80 9.14 -7.69 17.29
C GLY A 80 10.40 -6.83 17.50
N LYS A 81 10.98 -6.34 16.40
CA LYS A 81 12.22 -5.54 16.42
C LYS A 81 11.90 -4.11 16.82
N LEU A 82 12.53 -3.58 17.88
CA LEU A 82 12.45 -2.16 18.20
C LEU A 82 13.23 -1.36 17.14
N VAL A 83 12.52 -0.60 16.34
CA VAL A 83 13.09 0.28 15.31
C VAL A 83 13.07 1.71 15.84
N THR A 84 14.25 2.32 15.91
CA THR A 84 14.41 3.77 16.12
C THR A 84 14.81 4.39 14.79
N THR A 85 13.96 5.25 14.25
CA THR A 85 14.15 5.91 12.95
C THR A 85 13.72 7.38 13.03
N THR A 86 13.72 8.08 11.89
CA THR A 86 13.12 9.40 11.76
C THR A 86 11.82 9.34 10.97
N ILE A 87 10.95 10.35 11.11
CA ILE A 87 9.74 10.46 10.30
C ILE A 87 10.07 10.43 8.80
N HIS A 88 11.12 11.14 8.37
CA HIS A 88 11.60 11.15 6.99
C HIS A 88 11.98 9.75 6.50
N ALA A 89 12.84 9.04 7.24
CA ALA A 89 13.28 7.69 6.86
C ALA A 89 12.13 6.68 6.86
N TYR A 90 11.21 6.78 7.83
CA TYR A 90 10.01 5.95 7.89
C TYR A 90 9.12 6.14 6.65
N ASP A 91 8.78 7.38 6.30
CA ASP A 91 7.93 7.66 5.14
C ASP A 91 8.58 7.23 3.82
N LEU A 92 9.89 7.41 3.69
CA LEU A 92 10.64 6.95 2.52
C LEU A 92 10.64 5.41 2.41
N ALA A 93 10.77 4.70 3.54
CA ALA A 93 10.67 3.25 3.58
C ALA A 93 9.27 2.75 3.18
N GLN A 94 8.21 3.39 3.70
CA GLN A 94 6.82 3.08 3.33
C GLN A 94 6.58 3.32 1.83
N LEU A 95 7.12 4.41 1.27
CA LEU A 95 7.01 4.70 -0.15
C LEU A 95 7.76 3.67 -1.00
N LYS A 96 8.96 3.26 -0.58
CA LYS A 96 9.76 2.23 -1.26
C LYS A 96 9.07 0.87 -1.25
N GLN A 97 8.41 0.53 -0.14
CA GLN A 97 7.60 -0.69 -0.04
C GLN A 97 6.43 -0.64 -1.03
N ALA A 98 5.65 0.45 -1.04
CA ALA A 98 4.55 0.64 -1.97
C ALA A 98 5.00 0.56 -3.44
N PHE A 99 6.14 1.18 -3.76
CA PHE A 99 6.75 1.12 -5.09
C PHE A 99 7.14 -0.31 -5.50
N ARG A 100 7.80 -1.05 -4.60
CA ARG A 100 8.19 -2.45 -4.85
C ARG A 100 6.97 -3.35 -5.07
N SER A 101 5.92 -3.17 -4.26
CA SER A 101 4.65 -3.88 -4.42
C SER A 101 3.99 -3.57 -5.77
N GLN A 102 4.01 -2.30 -6.21
CA GLN A 102 3.48 -1.92 -7.51
C GLN A 102 4.23 -2.60 -8.65
N LEU A 103 5.57 -2.58 -8.64
CA LEU A 103 6.38 -3.24 -9.66
C LEU A 103 6.15 -4.75 -9.72
N MET A 104 6.03 -5.40 -8.56
CA MET A 104 5.71 -6.83 -8.51
C MET A 104 4.32 -7.11 -9.12
N GLY A 105 3.32 -6.29 -8.80
CA GLY A 105 1.98 -6.38 -9.38
C GLY A 105 1.99 -6.17 -10.90
N MET A 106 2.76 -5.20 -11.39
CA MET A 106 2.93 -4.94 -12.83
C MET A 106 3.62 -6.11 -13.54
N ALA A 107 4.68 -6.67 -12.96
CA ALA A 107 5.38 -7.83 -13.51
C ALA A 107 4.45 -9.05 -13.60
N MET A 108 3.72 -9.34 -12.53
CA MET A 108 2.75 -10.43 -12.50
C MET A 108 1.62 -10.23 -13.53
N MET A 109 1.07 -9.02 -13.63
CA MET A 109 0.03 -8.69 -14.61
C MET A 109 0.55 -8.79 -16.05
N THR A 110 1.79 -8.35 -16.29
CA THR A 110 2.43 -8.45 -17.61
C THR A 110 2.58 -9.90 -18.02
N PHE A 111 3.04 -10.76 -17.11
CA PHE A 111 3.14 -12.20 -17.34
C PHE A 111 1.76 -12.81 -17.64
N MET A 112 0.77 -12.63 -16.76
CA MET A 112 -0.56 -13.21 -16.95
C MET A 112 -1.24 -12.72 -18.25
N HIS A 113 -1.07 -11.46 -18.61
CA HIS A 113 -1.72 -10.89 -19.79
C HIS A 113 -1.02 -11.28 -21.09
N LEU A 114 0.32 -11.17 -21.15
CA LEU A 114 1.05 -11.42 -22.39
C LEU A 114 1.22 -12.93 -22.64
N TYR A 115 1.56 -13.69 -21.60
CA TYR A 115 1.82 -15.13 -21.68
C TYR A 115 0.52 -15.93 -21.58
N MET A 116 -0.27 -15.74 -20.51
CA MET A 116 -1.47 -16.54 -20.27
C MET A 116 -2.74 -15.99 -20.96
N LYS A 117 -2.64 -14.87 -21.69
CA LYS A 117 -3.76 -14.17 -22.35
C LYS A 117 -4.92 -13.85 -21.39
N TYR A 118 -4.61 -13.68 -20.10
CA TYR A 118 -5.63 -13.45 -19.09
C TYR A 118 -5.99 -11.97 -19.01
N THR A 119 -7.07 -11.58 -19.69
CA THR A 119 -7.50 -10.19 -19.89
C THR A 119 -8.47 -9.66 -18.85
N ASN A 120 -9.27 -10.54 -18.24
CA ASN A 120 -10.28 -10.15 -17.25
C ASN A 120 -9.73 -9.30 -16.07
N PRO A 121 -8.53 -9.59 -15.50
CA PRO A 121 -8.01 -8.80 -14.39
C PRO A 121 -7.55 -7.40 -14.77
N LEU A 122 -7.28 -7.08 -16.05
CA LEU A 122 -6.74 -5.77 -16.45
C LEU A 122 -7.65 -4.61 -16.05
N LEU A 123 -8.96 -4.78 -16.21
CA LEU A 123 -9.94 -3.75 -15.86
C LEU A 123 -10.03 -3.53 -14.35
N ILE A 124 -9.84 -4.59 -13.55
CA ILE A 124 -9.86 -4.49 -12.10
C ILE A 124 -8.53 -3.89 -11.59
N GLN A 125 -7.42 -4.31 -12.18
CA GLN A 125 -6.06 -3.88 -11.85
C GLN A 125 -5.75 -2.45 -12.31
N SER A 126 -6.55 -1.85 -13.18
CA SER A 126 -6.43 -0.42 -13.50
C SER A 126 -7.10 0.49 -12.46
N ILE A 127 -8.03 -0.04 -11.65
CA ILE A 127 -8.83 0.76 -10.72
C ILE A 127 -8.39 0.56 -9.27
N ILE A 128 -8.26 -0.70 -8.82
CA ILE A 128 -8.01 -1.00 -7.40
C ILE A 128 -6.65 -0.46 -6.92
N PRO A 129 -5.53 -0.65 -7.65
CA PRO A 129 -4.25 -0.08 -7.25
C PRO A 129 -4.27 1.45 -7.23
N LEU A 130 -4.98 2.07 -8.17
CA LEU A 130 -5.13 3.52 -8.22
C LEU A 130 -5.91 4.06 -7.02
N LYS A 131 -7.04 3.42 -6.68
CA LYS A 131 -7.81 3.70 -5.46
C LYS A 131 -6.94 3.53 -4.21
N SER A 132 -6.18 2.44 -4.15
CA SER A 132 -5.31 2.16 -2.99
C SER A 132 -4.20 3.20 -2.84
N ALA A 133 -3.64 3.69 -3.96
CA ALA A 133 -2.64 4.75 -3.95
C ALA A 133 -3.20 6.06 -3.38
N VAL A 134 -4.41 6.48 -3.78
CA VAL A 134 -5.04 7.71 -3.27
C VAL A 134 -5.56 7.58 -1.83
N GLU A 135 -5.93 6.36 -1.41
CA GLU A 135 -6.34 6.08 -0.02
C GLU A 135 -5.17 5.87 0.94
N SER A 136 -3.94 5.78 0.42
CA SER A 136 -2.74 5.57 1.23
C SER A 136 -2.51 6.71 2.22
N ASN A 137 -1.95 6.39 3.39
CA ASN A 137 -1.65 7.38 4.42
C ASN A 137 -0.63 8.42 3.92
N LEU A 138 0.34 7.98 3.11
CA LEU A 138 1.32 8.87 2.49
C LEU A 138 0.66 9.87 1.53
N PHE A 139 -0.30 9.43 0.71
CA PHE A 139 -1.03 10.34 -0.18
C PHE A 139 -1.82 11.38 0.62
N LYS A 140 -2.56 10.94 1.64
CA LYS A 140 -3.35 11.85 2.50
C LYS A 140 -2.47 12.90 3.19
N ILE A 141 -1.29 12.51 3.69
CA ILE A 141 -0.41 13.43 4.41
C ILE A 141 0.34 14.38 3.46
N HIS A 142 0.92 13.86 2.37
CA HIS A 142 1.84 14.63 1.53
C HIS A 142 1.21 15.26 0.29
N VAL A 143 0.07 14.75 -0.17
CA VAL A 143 -0.68 15.29 -1.31
C VAL A 143 -1.89 16.10 -0.85
N LEU A 144 -2.71 15.54 0.06
CA LEU A 144 -3.88 16.25 0.60
C LEU A 144 -3.55 17.17 1.78
N GLY A 145 -2.34 17.09 2.34
CA GLY A 145 -1.91 17.95 3.45
C GLY A 145 -2.59 17.63 4.78
N HIS A 146 -3.18 16.44 4.94
CA HIS A 146 -3.83 16.08 6.19
C HIS A 146 -2.82 15.98 7.35
N PRO A 147 -3.17 16.45 8.56
CA PRO A 147 -2.30 16.34 9.72
C PRO A 147 -2.10 14.87 10.10
N ALA A 148 -0.88 14.53 10.52
CA ALA A 148 -0.50 13.17 10.92
C ALA A 148 -0.96 12.84 12.35
N VAL A 149 -2.27 12.90 12.58
CA VAL A 149 -2.94 12.65 13.87
C VAL A 149 -3.99 11.55 13.69
N GLY A 150 -4.45 10.96 14.81
CA GLY A 150 -5.43 9.87 14.77
C GLY A 150 -4.92 8.67 13.94
N ASP A 151 -5.69 8.26 12.95
CA ASP A 151 -5.36 7.13 12.06
C ASP A 151 -4.21 7.42 11.07
N LEU A 152 -3.82 8.69 10.89
CA LEU A 152 -2.67 9.10 10.08
C LEU A 152 -1.39 9.27 10.92
N LYS A 153 -1.45 8.96 12.22
CA LYS A 153 -0.28 9.01 13.09
C LYS A 153 0.68 7.89 12.70
N ARG A 154 1.98 8.21 12.70
CA ARG A 154 3.07 7.24 12.49
C ARG A 154 3.38 6.50 13.81
N PRO A 155 3.76 5.21 13.79
CA PRO A 155 3.76 4.33 12.62
C PRO A 155 2.33 4.07 12.10
N PHE A 156 2.18 3.98 10.79
CA PHE A 156 0.88 3.69 10.19
C PHE A 156 0.41 2.32 10.62
N LYS A 157 -0.87 2.23 11.02
CA LYS A 157 -1.54 0.94 11.15
C LYS A 157 -1.45 0.22 9.80
N ALA A 158 -1.05 -1.05 9.81
CA ALA A 158 -0.98 -1.83 8.58
C ALA A 158 -2.34 -1.76 7.90
N ALA A 159 -2.37 -1.24 6.67
CA ALA A 159 -3.58 -1.27 5.88
C ALA A 159 -3.95 -2.74 5.68
N ALA A 160 -5.17 -3.11 6.02
CA ALA A 160 -5.72 -4.42 5.70
C ALA A 160 -5.83 -4.53 4.17
N GLY A 161 -4.71 -4.82 3.52
CA GLY A 161 -4.67 -5.14 2.10
C GLY A 161 -5.56 -6.36 1.85
N PHE A 162 -6.01 -6.53 0.61
CA PHE A 162 -6.83 -7.68 0.22
C PHE A 162 -6.20 -9.04 0.63
N MET A 163 -4.87 -9.12 0.70
CA MET A 163 -4.12 -10.28 1.20
C MET A 163 -4.09 -10.38 2.74
N SER A 164 -4.14 -9.25 3.45
CA SER A 164 -4.24 -9.17 4.93
C SER A 164 -5.68 -9.37 5.44
N GLY A 165 -6.70 -9.19 4.60
CA GLY A 165 -8.07 -9.65 4.94
C GLY A 165 -8.17 -11.16 5.17
N MET A 166 -7.16 -11.92 4.73
CA MET A 166 -7.04 -13.36 4.91
C MET A 166 -6.04 -13.76 6.01
N GLN A 167 -5.26 -12.81 6.53
CA GLN A 167 -4.24 -13.01 7.58
C GLN A 167 -4.16 -11.78 8.49
N GLY A 168 -4.56 -11.96 9.75
CA GLY A 168 -4.84 -10.94 10.76
C GLY A 168 -3.87 -9.77 10.88
N ALA A 169 -4.39 -8.65 11.38
CA ALA A 169 -3.68 -7.37 11.50
C ALA A 169 -2.62 -7.38 12.62
N PRO A 170 -1.49 -6.67 12.46
CA PRO A 170 -0.51 -6.47 13.53
C PRO A 170 -0.97 -5.40 14.52
N GLU A 171 -0.84 -5.70 15.82
CA GLU A 171 -1.16 -4.81 16.93
C GLU A 171 -0.02 -3.84 17.27
N SER A 172 -0.37 -2.62 17.68
CA SER A 172 0.57 -1.53 18.01
C SER A 172 0.24 -0.89 19.36
N ASP A 173 -0.05 -1.71 20.37
CA ASP A 173 -0.39 -1.22 21.70
C ASP A 173 0.84 -0.91 22.55
N LYS A 174 0.77 0.19 23.32
CA LYS A 174 1.82 0.68 24.24
C LYS A 174 2.36 -0.40 25.19
N LYS A 175 1.53 -1.40 25.55
CA LYS A 175 1.95 -2.56 26.35
C LYS A 175 2.95 -3.47 25.63
N ALA A 176 2.85 -3.62 24.31
CA ALA A 176 3.81 -4.38 23.51
C ALA A 176 5.16 -3.65 23.40
N ILE A 177 5.13 -2.32 23.40
CA ILE A 177 6.33 -1.47 23.37
C ILE A 177 7.08 -1.54 24.72
N GLU A 178 6.37 -1.43 25.85
CA GLU A 178 6.98 -1.56 27.19
C GLU A 178 7.54 -2.97 27.47
N ALA A 179 6.89 -4.02 26.95
CA ALA A 179 7.39 -5.39 27.07
C ALA A 179 8.72 -5.58 26.31
N ALA A 180 8.84 -5.01 25.12
CA ALA A 180 10.05 -5.06 24.30
C ALA A 180 11.22 -4.24 24.90
N GLU A 181 10.94 -3.08 25.53
CA GLU A 181 11.97 -2.31 26.24
C GLU A 181 12.47 -3.02 27.50
N ARG A 182 11.59 -3.73 28.23
CA ARG A 182 11.95 -4.50 29.43
C ARG A 182 12.77 -5.75 29.12
N ALA A 183 12.68 -6.27 27.90
CA ALA A 183 13.48 -7.41 27.40
C ALA A 183 14.93 -7.03 27.01
N GLY A 184 15.35 -5.77 27.18
CA GLY A 184 16.77 -5.41 27.23
C GLY A 184 17.54 -5.41 25.91
N ARG A 185 16.88 -5.30 24.75
CA ARG A 185 17.54 -5.19 23.43
C ARG A 185 17.52 -3.77 22.88
N GLY A 186 18.00 -2.83 23.69
CA GLY A 186 18.18 -1.44 23.30
C GLY A 186 19.39 -1.27 22.39
N GLY A 187 19.15 -1.06 21.10
CA GLY A 187 20.07 -0.31 20.23
C GLY A 187 20.86 -1.15 19.22
N ALA A 188 20.40 -1.16 17.99
CA ALA A 188 21.28 -1.11 16.84
C ALA A 188 20.86 0.09 16.00
N LYS A 189 21.70 1.13 15.98
CA LYS A 189 21.65 2.17 14.95
C LYS A 189 21.99 1.49 13.63
N GLU A 190 21.05 1.44 12.70
CA GLU A 190 21.37 1.09 11.32
C GLU A 190 21.67 2.40 10.59
N GLU A 191 22.94 2.56 10.18
CA GLU A 191 23.42 3.58 9.23
C GLU A 191 22.85 3.36 7.82
#